data_AF-A0A848MAE6-F1
#
_entry.id   AF-A0A848MAE6-F1
#
_cell.length_a   1.000
_cell.length_b   1.000
_cell.length_c   1.000
_cell.angle_alpha   90.00
_cell.angle_beta   90.00
_cell.angle_gamma   90.00
#
_symmetry.space_group_name_H-M   'P 1'
#
loop_
_entity.id
_entity.type
_entity.pdbx_description
1 polymer ?
#
loop_
_entity_poly.entity_id
_entity_poly.type
_entity_poly.pdbx_seq_one_letter_code
_entity_poly.pdbx_strand_id
1 'polypeptide(L)'
;MDLNHYIGQYIKVFTRDEEWFVGELRSVRSDEFEFNIISSSKDRRIRNMGTSAVINKDRKKNTGIHTVQAIEILEIEELDLKVQQGITLTLDHVPDILDVAHTTNVESLPKKIEF
;
A
#
# COMPACT_ATOMS: atom_id res chain seq x y z
N MET A 1 -13.90 12.85 15.25
CA MET A 1 -14.19 11.59 14.53
C MET A 1 -13.49 10.48 15.30
N ASP A 2 -14.15 9.37 15.63
CA ASP A 2 -13.51 8.25 16.33
C ASP A 2 -13.18 7.15 15.32
N LEU A 3 -11.89 6.83 15.17
CA LEU A 3 -11.37 5.82 14.24
C LEU A 3 -10.71 4.64 14.94
N ASN A 4 -10.84 4.54 16.27
CA ASN A 4 -10.13 3.53 17.05
C ASN A 4 -10.46 2.08 16.63
N HIS A 5 -11.67 1.82 16.12
CA HIS A 5 -12.07 0.49 15.65
C HIS A 5 -11.43 0.09 14.32
N TYR A 6 -10.86 1.03 13.57
CA TYR A 6 -10.14 0.77 12.31
C TYR A 6 -8.66 0.49 12.51
N ILE A 7 -8.13 0.53 13.74
CA ILE A 7 -6.71 0.24 13.99
C ILE A 7 -6.38 -1.18 13.50
N GLY A 8 -5.33 -1.29 12.68
CA GLY A 8 -4.90 -2.52 12.02
C GLY A 8 -5.68 -2.88 10.75
N GLN A 9 -6.66 -2.07 10.36
CA GLN A 9 -7.47 -2.30 9.15
C GLN A 9 -7.01 -1.42 8.00
N TYR A 10 -7.10 -1.95 6.78
CA TYR A 10 -6.92 -1.18 5.56
C TYR A 10 -8.22 -0.49 5.20
N ILE A 11 -8.21 0.84 5.23
CA ILE A 11 -9.34 1.68 4.87
C ILE A 11 -8.97 2.64 3.76
N LYS A 12 -9.98 3.08 3.02
CA LYS A 12 -9.84 4.12 2.02
C LYS A 12 -10.27 5.45 2.62
N VAL A 13 -9.40 6.45 2.51
CA VAL A 13 -9.60 7.77 3.10
C VAL A 13 -9.65 8.79 1.98
N PHE A 14 -10.62 9.71 2.05
CA PHE A 14 -10.71 10.89 1.19
C PHE A 14 -10.36 12.13 1.99
N THR A 15 -9.43 12.92 1.48
CA THR A 15 -8.98 14.17 2.10
C THR A 15 -9.64 15.38 1.46
N ARG A 16 -9.59 16.51 2.16
CA ARG A 16 -10.12 17.81 1.70
C ARG A 16 -9.54 18.29 0.37
N ASP A 17 -8.33 17.89 0.05
CA ASP A 17 -7.63 18.28 -1.17
C ASP A 17 -8.01 17.40 -2.38
N GLU A 18 -9.18 16.74 -2.32
CA GLU A 18 -9.69 15.81 -3.34
C GLU A 18 -8.75 14.63 -3.65
N GLU A 19 -7.92 14.26 -2.68
CA GLU A 19 -7.05 13.10 -2.78
C GLU A 19 -7.67 11.92 -2.03
N TRP A 20 -7.46 10.71 -2.57
CA TRP A 20 -7.79 9.49 -1.85
C TRP A 20 -6.55 8.64 -1.68
N PHE A 21 -6.49 7.91 -0.58
CA PHE A 21 -5.49 6.88 -0.36
C PHE A 21 -6.08 5.65 0.32
N VAL A 22 -5.40 4.52 0.15
CA VAL A 22 -5.65 3.29 0.90
C VAL A 22 -4.45 3.07 1.81
N GLY A 23 -4.73 2.88 3.10
CA GLY A 23 -3.70 2.65 4.10
C GLY A 23 -4.22 1.92 5.32
N GLU A 24 -3.30 1.29 6.03
CA GLU A 24 -3.57 0.66 7.32
C GLU A 24 -3.52 1.73 8.42
N LEU A 25 -4.57 1.87 9.23
CA LEU A 25 -4.52 2.77 10.39
C LEU A 25 -3.66 2.12 11.50
N ARG A 26 -2.55 2.75 11.88
CA ARG A 26 -1.61 2.25 12.89
C ARG A 26 -1.90 2.80 14.28
N SER A 27 -2.16 4.10 14.39
CA SER A 27 -2.43 4.74 15.67
C SER A 27 -3.31 5.98 15.55
N VAL A 28 -3.99 6.29 16.64
CA VAL A 28 -4.83 7.48 16.81
C VAL A 28 -4.29 8.29 17.98
N ARG A 29 -4.00 9.58 17.77
CA ARG A 29 -3.47 10.48 18.80
C ARG A 29 -4.21 11.82 18.76
N SER A 30 -5.19 11.99 19.65
CA SER A 30 -6.07 13.17 19.70
C SER A 30 -6.71 13.45 18.34
N ASP A 31 -6.05 14.28 17.53
CA ASP A 31 -6.56 14.85 16.28
C ASP A 31 -5.72 14.35 15.08
N GLU A 32 -4.76 13.48 15.32
CA GLU A 32 -3.85 12.92 14.32
C GLU A 32 -4.03 11.42 14.18
N PHE A 33 -3.96 10.96 12.93
CA PHE A 33 -4.10 9.57 12.57
C PHE A 33 -2.89 9.12 11.78
N GLU A 34 -2.24 8.06 12.23
CA GLU A 34 -1.07 7.50 11.56
C GLU A 34 -1.50 6.36 10.64
N PHE A 35 -1.25 6.51 9.34
CA PHE A 35 -1.55 5.54 8.31
C PHE A 35 -0.26 4.98 7.70
N ASN A 36 -0.21 3.67 7.50
CA ASN A 36 0.73 3.07 6.56
C ASN A 36 0.08 3.03 5.17
N ILE A 37 0.39 4.03 4.33
CA ILE A 37 -0.21 4.21 3.01
C ILE A 37 0.42 3.24 2.02
N ILE A 38 -0.43 2.51 1.29
CA ILE A 38 -0.01 1.51 0.29
C ILE A 38 -0.40 1.88 -1.14
N SER A 39 -1.36 2.78 -1.31
CA SER A 39 -1.73 3.32 -2.63
C SER A 39 -2.43 4.65 -2.46
N SER A 40 -2.22 5.55 -3.41
CA SER A 40 -2.87 6.87 -3.47
C SER A 40 -3.41 7.19 -4.87
N SER A 41 -4.29 8.19 -4.94
CA SER A 41 -4.78 8.77 -6.21
C SER A 41 -3.64 9.33 -7.08
N LYS A 42 -2.60 9.87 -6.44
CA LYS A 42 -1.36 10.34 -7.09
C LYS A 42 -0.64 9.22 -7.84
N ASP A 43 -0.62 8.00 -7.28
CA ASP A 43 0.01 6.84 -7.93
C ASP A 43 -0.74 6.36 -9.18
N ARG A 44 -2.05 6.61 -9.25
CA ARG A 44 -2.89 6.26 -10.41
C ARG A 44 -2.72 7.25 -11.56
N ARG A 45 -2.56 8.55 -11.26
CA ARG A 45 -2.33 9.60 -12.27
C ARG A 45 -1.05 9.35 -13.07
N ILE A 46 -0.01 8.85 -12.41
CA ILE A 46 1.28 8.52 -13.03
C ILE A 46 1.20 7.24 -13.86
N ARG A 47 0.44 6.23 -13.43
CA ARG A 47 0.22 4.98 -14.20
C ARG A 47 -0.52 5.22 -15.53
N ASN A 48 -1.41 6.20 -15.58
CA ASN A 48 -2.14 6.55 -16.80
C ASN A 48 -1.34 7.44 -17.77
N MET A 49 -0.14 7.91 -17.41
CA MET A 49 0.74 8.75 -18.26
C MET A 49 1.90 7.97 -18.91
N GLY A 50 1.76 6.65 -19.12
CA GLY A 50 2.35 5.93 -20.25
C GLY A 50 3.85 6.11 -20.56
N THR A 51 4.72 6.39 -19.59
CA THR A 51 6.17 6.44 -19.82
C THR A 51 6.89 5.45 -18.90
N SER A 52 6.96 4.22 -19.41
CA SER A 52 7.84 3.16 -18.93
C SER A 52 9.30 3.60 -18.91
N ALA A 53 10.05 3.08 -17.93
CA ALA A 53 11.52 2.91 -17.90
C ALA A 53 12.41 3.85 -17.08
N VAL A 54 11.94 4.88 -16.36
CA VAL A 54 12.85 5.68 -15.47
C VAL A 54 12.35 5.85 -14.02
N ILE A 55 11.13 5.45 -13.69
CA ILE A 55 10.50 5.76 -12.40
C ILE A 55 10.64 4.60 -11.39
N ASN A 56 11.85 4.14 -11.11
CA ASN A 56 12.09 3.19 -10.00
C ASN A 56 12.92 3.78 -8.85
N LYS A 57 13.47 4.99 -8.99
CA LYS A 57 14.24 5.65 -7.91
C LYS A 57 13.40 6.59 -7.03
N ASP A 58 12.29 7.14 -7.53
CA ASP A 58 11.41 8.03 -6.75
C ASP A 58 10.11 7.37 -6.23
N ARG A 59 9.85 6.10 -6.59
CA ARG A 59 8.68 5.34 -6.09
C ARG A 59 8.68 5.09 -4.57
N LYS A 60 9.82 5.29 -3.91
CA LYS A 60 9.96 5.14 -2.45
C LYS A 60 9.31 6.26 -1.62
N LYS A 61 8.75 7.31 -2.23
CA LYS A 61 8.29 8.50 -1.49
C LYS A 61 6.79 8.60 -1.18
N ASN A 62 5.93 7.75 -1.74
CA ASN A 62 4.47 7.87 -1.57
C ASN A 62 3.80 6.67 -0.88
N THR A 63 4.57 5.68 -0.45
CA THR A 63 4.11 4.54 0.34
C THR A 63 4.97 4.48 1.60
N GLY A 64 4.35 4.29 2.77
CA GLY A 64 5.02 4.41 4.06
C GLY A 64 4.12 5.00 5.16
N ILE A 65 4.72 5.31 6.30
CA ILE A 65 4.00 5.85 7.47
C ILE A 65 3.76 7.36 7.25
N HIS A 66 2.50 7.77 7.30
CA HIS A 66 2.04 9.13 7.15
C HIS A 66 1.11 9.51 8.28
N THR A 67 1.21 10.75 8.77
CA THR A 67 0.30 11.31 9.76
C THR A 67 -0.65 12.25 9.06
N VAL A 68 -1.96 12.06 9.26
CA VAL A 68 -3.04 12.84 8.66
C VAL A 68 -3.84 13.49 9.78
N GLN A 69 -4.16 14.78 9.65
CA GLN A 69 -4.98 15.46 10.65
C GLN A 69 -6.46 15.15 10.45
N ALA A 70 -7.23 15.07 11.52
CA ALA A 70 -8.66 14.83 11.48
C ALA A 70 -9.42 15.89 10.67
N ILE A 71 -8.93 17.13 10.66
CA ILE A 71 -9.51 18.21 9.86
C ILE A 71 -9.33 17.98 8.36
N GLU A 72 -8.33 17.21 7.93
CA GLU A 72 -8.05 16.92 6.53
C GLU A 72 -8.93 15.79 6.00
N ILE A 73 -9.49 14.95 6.87
CA ILE A 73 -10.35 13.82 6.47
C ILE A 73 -11.77 14.32 6.18
N LEU A 74 -12.25 14.03 4.98
CA LEU A 74 -13.64 14.25 4.58
C LEU A 74 -14.49 13.01 4.81
N GLU A 75 -13.99 11.86 4.35
CA GLU A 75 -14.76 10.62 4.29
C GLU A 75 -13.83 9.41 4.45
N ILE A 76 -14.39 8.34 5.01
CA ILE A 76 -13.73 7.04 5.12
C ILE A 76 -14.66 5.98 4.55
N GLU A 77 -14.13 5.17 3.66
CA GLU A 77 -14.78 4.00 3.10
C GLU A 77 -14.07 2.73 3.63
N GLU A 78 -14.86 1.84 4.23
CA GLU A 78 -14.39 0.50 4.58
C GLU A 78 -14.16 -0.34 3.32
N LEU A 79 -13.06 -1.06 3.29
CA LEU A 79 -12.81 -2.04 2.24
C LEU A 79 -13.50 -3.36 2.59
N ASP A 80 -13.98 -4.08 1.57
CA ASP A 80 -14.50 -5.44 1.72
C ASP A 80 -13.46 -6.32 2.44
N LEU A 81 -13.91 -7.12 3.41
CA LEU A 81 -13.09 -8.05 4.20
C LEU A 81 -12.17 -8.92 3.33
N LYS A 82 -12.64 -9.40 2.17
CA LYS A 82 -11.84 -10.19 1.24
C LYS A 82 -10.70 -9.39 0.62
N VAL A 83 -10.96 -8.11 0.33
CA VAL A 83 -9.94 -7.20 -0.20
C VAL A 83 -8.90 -6.91 0.86
N GLN A 84 -9.32 -6.64 2.11
CA GLN A 84 -8.41 -6.43 3.23
C GLN A 84 -7.50 -7.65 3.45
N GLN A 85 -8.07 -8.86 3.50
CA GLN A 85 -7.29 -10.10 3.62
C GLN A 85 -6.33 -10.30 2.44
N GLY A 86 -6.78 -10.00 1.21
CA GLY A 86 -5.93 -10.06 0.03
C GLY A 86 -4.74 -9.11 0.11
N ILE A 87 -4.95 -7.89 0.61
CA ILE A 87 -3.90 -6.89 0.84
C ILE A 87 -2.90 -7.40 1.88
N THR A 88 -3.37 -7.81 3.06
CA THR A 88 -2.53 -8.35 4.14
C THR A 88 -1.68 -9.51 3.65
N LEU A 89 -2.28 -10.50 2.98
CA LEU A 89 -1.56 -11.65 2.45
C LEU A 89 -0.51 -11.23 1.42
N THR A 90 -0.86 -10.31 0.51
CA THR A 90 0.07 -9.85 -0.52
C THR A 90 1.25 -9.12 0.10
N LEU A 91 1.03 -8.21 1.04
CA LEU A 91 2.10 -7.40 1.65
C LEU A 91 2.97 -8.21 2.61
N ASP A 92 2.39 -9.12 3.40
CA ASP A 92 3.14 -9.95 4.33
C ASP A 92 3.93 -11.07 3.64
N HIS A 93 3.50 -11.48 2.43
CA HIS A 93 4.10 -12.60 1.69
C HIS A 93 4.81 -12.17 0.40
N VAL A 94 5.15 -10.89 0.19
CA VAL A 94 6.16 -10.56 -0.83
C VAL A 94 7.51 -10.93 -0.24
N PRO A 95 8.17 -12.04 -0.66
CA PRO A 95 9.57 -12.21 -0.33
C PRO A 95 10.29 -11.04 -0.99
N ASP A 96 11.23 -10.41 -0.29
CA ASP A 96 12.09 -9.41 -0.90
C ASP A 96 12.66 -10.03 -2.19
N ILE A 97 12.19 -9.57 -3.36
CA ILE A 97 12.62 -10.13 -4.66
C ILE A 97 14.14 -9.97 -4.82
N LEU A 98 14.73 -9.03 -4.08
CA LEU A 98 16.17 -8.85 -3.94
C LEU A 98 16.86 -10.04 -3.25
N ASP A 99 16.23 -10.71 -2.28
CA ASP A 99 16.80 -11.87 -1.58
C ASP A 99 16.63 -13.18 -2.39
N VAL A 100 15.50 -13.35 -3.10
CA VAL A 100 15.26 -14.57 -3.90
C VAL A 100 16.21 -14.66 -5.12
N ALA A 101 16.62 -13.50 -5.67
CA ALA A 101 17.60 -13.44 -6.74
C ALA A 101 19.00 -13.94 -6.31
N HIS A 102 19.32 -13.92 -5.02
CA HIS A 102 20.61 -14.37 -4.49
C HIS A 102 20.63 -15.84 -4.06
N THR A 103 19.47 -16.46 -3.81
CA THR A 103 19.40 -17.86 -3.35
C THR A 103 19.04 -18.87 -4.44
N THR A 104 18.56 -18.41 -5.60
CA THR A 104 18.17 -19.33 -6.68
C THR A 104 19.39 -19.68 -7.53
N ASN A 105 20.11 -20.75 -7.14
CA ASN A 105 21.14 -21.34 -7.98
C ASN A 105 20.48 -21.85 -9.28
N VAL A 106 20.79 -21.22 -10.41
CA VAL A 106 20.26 -21.52 -11.75
C VAL A 106 20.47 -23.00 -12.14
N GLU A 107 21.46 -23.66 -11.52
CA GLU A 107 21.73 -25.09 -11.70
C GLU A 107 20.65 -26.03 -11.13
N SER A 108 19.82 -25.55 -10.20
CA SER A 108 18.77 -26.33 -9.52
C SER A 108 17.41 -26.29 -10.21
N LEU A 109 17.24 -25.47 -11.26
CA LEU A 109 15.99 -25.40 -12.00
C LEU A 109 15.83 -26.65 -12.87
N PRO A 110 14.69 -27.36 -12.79
CA PRO A 110 14.45 -28.55 -13.61
C PRO A 110 14.50 -28.16 -15.09
N LYS A 111 15.44 -28.75 -15.83
CA LYS A 111 15.71 -28.43 -17.24
C LYS A 111 14.60 -28.81 -18.22
N LYS A 112 13.50 -29.38 -17.74
CA LYS A 112 12.39 -29.81 -18.59
C LYS A 112 11.11 -29.90 -17.76
N ILE A 113 10.09 -29.14 -18.14
CA ILE A 113 8.72 -29.42 -17.76
C ILE A 113 8.19 -30.31 -18.89
N GLU A 114 8.00 -31.59 -18.61
CA GLU A 114 7.30 -32.50 -19.52
C GLU A 114 5.80 -32.44 -19.19
N PHE A 115 4.98 -32.18 -20.21
CA PHE A 115 3.51 -32.23 -20.16
C PHE A 115 3.02 -33.60 -20.61
#